data_AF-A0A8H4PSI1-F1
#
_entry.id   AF-A0A8H4PSI1-F1
#
_cell.length_a   1.000
_cell.length_b   1.000
_cell.length_c   1.000
_cell.angle_alpha   90.00
_cell.angle_beta   90.00
_cell.angle_gamma   90.00
#
_symmetry.space_group_name_H-M   'P 1'
#
loop_
_entity.id
_entity.type
_entity.pdbx_description
1 polymer ?
#
loop_
_entity_poly.entity_id
_entity_poly.type
_entity_poly.pdbx_seq_one_letter_code
_entity_poly.pdbx_strand_id
1 'polypeptide(L)'
;MASLVPKNRMALGAYLADPASQPASVVVAHDKDFVVIRDAYPKATVHVLLLPRDPRLALRHPFDALADPAVLAAVRERASSLRVLAAAELRRRLGRHSASDAARQAVLDGVAPAPPSGPGLPPGRDWAADVVCGVHAVPSMRHLHIHVLSRDMHSPALRHRKHYNSFATPFFVDLADFPLADDDPRRDPAAMGYMGRDLKCWRCDGNFGNQFKRFKEHLDAEFDVWKRL
;
A
#
# COMPACT_ATOMS: atom_id res chain seq x y z
N MET A 1 -28.52 17.43 -5.69
CA MET A 1 -29.01 16.04 -5.48
C MET A 1 -27.85 15.09 -5.76
N ALA A 2 -27.25 14.50 -4.73
CA ALA A 2 -26.18 13.52 -4.91
C ALA A 2 -26.80 12.21 -5.40
N SER A 3 -26.47 11.82 -6.64
CA SER A 3 -26.89 10.55 -7.23
C SER A 3 -26.39 9.38 -6.37
N LEU A 4 -27.33 8.67 -5.76
CA LEU A 4 -27.10 7.39 -5.07
C LEU A 4 -26.93 6.30 -6.14
N VAL A 5 -25.85 6.35 -6.91
CA VAL A 5 -25.38 5.17 -7.63
C VAL A 5 -24.85 4.21 -6.56
N PRO A 6 -25.41 2.99 -6.42
CA PRO A 6 -24.86 2.01 -5.49
C PRO A 6 -23.38 1.79 -5.82
N LYS A 7 -22.48 1.98 -4.85
CA LYS A 7 -21.07 1.65 -5.05
C LYS A 7 -20.98 0.17 -5.39
N ASN A 8 -20.59 -0.15 -6.63
CA ASN A 8 -20.34 -1.53 -7.04
C ASN A 8 -19.12 -2.08 -6.28
N ARG A 9 -19.36 -2.73 -5.13
CA ARG A 9 -18.31 -3.33 -4.29
C ARG A 9 -17.70 -4.59 -4.91
N MET A 10 -18.19 -5.06 -6.06
CA MET A 10 -17.69 -6.23 -6.79
C MET A 10 -16.72 -5.88 -7.91
N ALA A 11 -16.43 -4.59 -8.17
CA ALA A 11 -15.68 -4.17 -9.35
C ALA A 11 -14.27 -4.81 -9.50
N LEU A 12 -13.62 -5.20 -8.40
CA LEU A 12 -12.32 -5.89 -8.46
C LEU A 12 -12.38 -7.26 -9.17
N GLY A 13 -13.55 -7.90 -9.23
CA GLY A 13 -13.73 -9.18 -9.90
C GLY A 13 -13.46 -9.12 -11.41
N ALA A 14 -13.59 -7.93 -12.01
CA ALA A 14 -13.30 -7.72 -13.43
C ALA A 14 -11.83 -8.01 -13.79
N TYR A 15 -10.92 -7.94 -12.82
CA TYR A 15 -9.49 -8.20 -13.04
C TYR A 15 -9.08 -9.67 -12.87
N LEU A 16 -9.96 -10.53 -12.31
CA LEU A 16 -9.60 -11.89 -11.93
C LEU A 16 -9.73 -12.92 -13.07
N ALA A 17 -10.74 -12.74 -13.92
CA ALA A 17 -11.10 -13.70 -14.96
C ALA A 17 -10.06 -13.75 -16.08
N ASP A 18 -9.76 -12.60 -16.68
CA ASP A 18 -8.80 -12.45 -17.77
C ASP A 18 -7.88 -11.25 -17.51
N PRO A 19 -6.87 -11.40 -16.64
CA PRO A 19 -5.93 -10.32 -16.35
C PRO A 19 -5.04 -9.96 -17.54
N ALA A 20 -4.86 -10.86 -18.51
CA ALA A 20 -4.00 -10.64 -19.67
C ALA A 20 -4.62 -9.69 -20.71
N SER A 21 -5.96 -9.59 -20.77
CA SER A 21 -6.63 -8.58 -21.62
C SER A 21 -6.64 -7.18 -21.02
N GLN A 22 -6.18 -7.01 -19.78
CA GLN A 22 -6.10 -5.70 -19.15
C GLN A 22 -4.82 -4.97 -19.58
N PRO A 23 -4.87 -3.62 -19.71
CA PRO A 23 -3.67 -2.84 -19.96
C PRO A 23 -2.61 -3.03 -18.86
N ALA A 24 -1.33 -3.03 -19.22
CA ALA A 24 -0.22 -3.07 -18.27
C ALA A 24 -0.16 -1.84 -17.32
N SER A 25 -0.89 -0.78 -17.66
CA SER A 25 -1.11 0.37 -16.78
C SER A 25 -2.03 0.04 -15.59
N VAL A 26 -2.84 -1.03 -15.69
CA VAL A 26 -3.78 -1.49 -14.66
C VAL A 26 -3.25 -2.75 -13.99
N VAL A 27 -3.04 -3.83 -14.75
CA VAL A 27 -2.50 -5.10 -14.24
C VAL A 27 -0.97 -5.06 -14.36
N VAL A 28 -0.29 -5.14 -13.22
CA VAL A 28 1.18 -5.04 -13.13
C VAL A 28 1.84 -6.40 -13.28
N ALA A 29 1.20 -7.44 -12.75
CA ALA A 29 1.65 -8.82 -12.83
C ALA A 29 0.46 -9.75 -12.57
N HIS A 30 0.50 -10.98 -13.09
CA HIS A 30 -0.46 -12.02 -12.74
C HIS A 30 0.15 -13.41 -13.00
N ASP A 31 -0.38 -14.40 -12.31
CA ASP A 31 -0.12 -15.82 -12.54
C ASP A 31 -1.43 -16.61 -12.39
N LYS A 32 -1.36 -17.94 -12.31
CA LYS A 32 -2.54 -18.80 -12.12
C LYS A 32 -3.26 -18.57 -10.79
N ASP A 33 -2.57 -18.07 -9.78
CA ASP A 33 -3.03 -17.99 -8.39
C ASP A 33 -3.41 -16.54 -8.00
N PHE A 34 -2.76 -15.51 -8.57
CA PHE A 34 -2.92 -14.11 -8.17
C PHE A 34 -2.92 -13.12 -9.34
N VAL A 35 -3.50 -11.95 -9.10
CA VAL A 35 -3.42 -10.75 -9.96
C VAL A 35 -2.95 -9.58 -9.10
N VAL A 36 -2.01 -8.80 -9.62
CA VAL A 36 -1.54 -7.55 -9.02
C VAL A 36 -2.02 -6.39 -9.88
N ILE A 37 -2.77 -5.47 -9.29
CA ILE A 37 -3.27 -4.28 -9.97
C ILE A 37 -2.79 -2.99 -9.31
N ARG A 38 -2.72 -1.90 -10.06
CA ARG A 38 -2.62 -0.56 -9.48
C ARG A 38 -3.97 -0.18 -8.86
N ASP A 39 -3.97 0.36 -7.65
CA ASP A 39 -5.18 0.91 -7.06
C ASP A 39 -5.63 2.12 -7.89
N ALA A 40 -6.88 2.13 -8.36
CA ALA A 40 -7.42 3.19 -9.20
C ALA A 40 -7.53 4.54 -8.46
N TYR A 41 -7.53 4.52 -7.13
CA TYR A 41 -7.58 5.66 -6.24
C TYR A 41 -6.45 5.56 -5.21
N PRO A 42 -5.18 5.61 -5.64
CA PRO A 42 -4.03 5.33 -4.78
C PRO A 42 -4.01 6.28 -3.58
N LYS A 43 -3.62 5.80 -2.40
CA LYS A 43 -3.59 6.64 -1.18
C LYS A 43 -2.20 7.15 -0.84
N ALA A 44 -1.19 6.70 -1.59
CA ALA A 44 0.21 7.04 -1.47
C ALA A 44 0.86 7.05 -2.86
N THR A 45 2.15 7.40 -2.93
CA THR A 45 2.92 7.48 -4.18
C THR A 45 2.92 6.18 -4.97
N VAL A 46 3.05 5.04 -4.29
CA VAL A 46 2.86 3.70 -4.86
C VAL A 46 1.75 3.02 -4.07
N HIS A 47 0.74 2.50 -4.76
CA HIS A 47 -0.33 1.72 -4.15
C HIS A 47 -0.83 0.67 -5.15
N VAL A 48 -0.58 -0.59 -4.84
CA VAL A 48 -1.02 -1.74 -5.62
C VAL A 48 -1.82 -2.69 -4.72
N LEU A 49 -2.67 -3.49 -5.35
CA LEU A 49 -3.49 -4.50 -4.70
C LEU A 49 -3.08 -5.88 -5.21
N LEU A 50 -2.79 -6.80 -4.30
CA LEU A 50 -2.64 -8.22 -4.58
C LEU A 50 -3.98 -8.93 -4.35
N LEU A 51 -4.48 -9.60 -5.39
CA LEU A 51 -5.79 -10.26 -5.44
C LEU A 51 -5.60 -11.76 -5.67
N PRO A 52 -6.09 -12.65 -4.79
CA PRO A 52 -6.14 -14.08 -5.09
C PRO A 52 -7.21 -14.37 -6.15
N ARG A 53 -6.91 -15.30 -7.05
CA ARG A 53 -7.80 -15.72 -8.14
C ARG A 53 -8.75 -16.84 -7.75
N ASP A 54 -8.41 -17.66 -6.76
CA ASP A 54 -9.28 -18.75 -6.29
C ASP A 54 -10.61 -18.17 -5.81
N PRO A 55 -11.76 -18.49 -6.44
CA PRO A 55 -13.07 -17.97 -6.05
C PRO A 55 -13.44 -18.26 -4.59
N ARG A 56 -12.91 -19.36 -4.03
CA ARG A 56 -13.13 -19.76 -2.62
C ARG A 56 -12.39 -18.85 -1.65
N LEU A 57 -11.31 -18.20 -2.08
CA LEU A 57 -10.56 -17.22 -1.28
C LEU A 57 -10.99 -15.80 -1.61
N ALA A 58 -11.27 -15.52 -2.88
CA ALA A 58 -11.51 -14.19 -3.41
C ALA A 58 -12.68 -13.49 -2.71
N LEU A 59 -13.70 -14.19 -2.22
CA LEU A 59 -14.85 -13.56 -1.54
C LEU A 59 -14.87 -13.74 -0.02
N ARG A 60 -13.81 -14.32 0.57
CA ARG A 60 -13.70 -14.46 2.02
C ARG A 60 -13.31 -13.14 2.67
N HIS A 61 -13.78 -12.94 3.90
CA HIS A 61 -13.29 -11.84 4.72
C HIS A 61 -11.78 -12.01 4.95
N PRO A 62 -10.97 -10.94 4.93
CA PRO A 62 -9.51 -11.06 5.06
C PRO A 62 -9.08 -11.80 6.32
N PHE A 63 -9.76 -11.56 7.44
CA PHE A 63 -9.40 -12.21 8.71
C PHE A 63 -9.67 -13.72 8.67
N ASP A 64 -10.72 -14.15 7.97
CA ASP A 64 -11.03 -15.58 7.83
C ASP A 64 -10.07 -16.25 6.85
N ALA A 65 -9.78 -15.58 5.74
CA ALA A 65 -8.86 -16.09 4.72
C ALA A 65 -7.43 -16.23 5.27
N LEU A 66 -6.96 -15.23 6.02
CA LEU A 66 -5.61 -15.19 6.59
C LEU A 66 -5.49 -15.94 7.92
N ALA A 67 -6.58 -16.52 8.44
CA ALA A 67 -6.53 -17.48 9.54
C ALA A 67 -6.02 -18.86 9.10
N ASP A 68 -6.13 -19.19 7.81
CA ASP A 68 -5.57 -20.42 7.24
C ASP A 68 -4.04 -20.26 7.07
N PRO A 69 -3.22 -21.10 7.74
CA PRO A 69 -1.76 -20.97 7.68
C PRO A 69 -1.17 -21.11 6.27
N ALA A 70 -1.76 -21.94 5.42
CA ALA A 70 -1.27 -22.15 4.05
C ALA A 70 -1.56 -20.93 3.17
N VAL A 71 -2.77 -20.36 3.31
CA VAL A 71 -3.14 -19.11 2.63
C VAL A 71 -2.27 -17.96 3.11
N LEU A 72 -2.10 -17.81 4.43
CA LEU A 72 -1.28 -16.76 5.01
C LEU A 72 0.18 -16.83 4.54
N ALA A 73 0.79 -18.03 4.52
CA ALA A 73 2.15 -18.23 4.03
C ALA A 73 2.27 -17.83 2.55
N ALA A 74 1.36 -18.30 1.71
CA ALA A 74 1.33 -18.00 0.27
C ALA A 74 1.14 -16.50 -0.02
N VAL A 75 0.30 -15.82 0.77
CA VAL A 75 0.08 -14.36 0.67
C VAL A 75 1.30 -13.57 1.14
N ARG A 76 1.94 -13.97 2.25
CA ARG A 76 3.14 -13.31 2.77
C ARG A 76 4.31 -13.40 1.79
N GLU A 77 4.54 -14.57 1.20
CA GLU A 77 5.56 -14.76 0.18
C GLU A 77 5.37 -13.79 -1.00
N ARG A 78 4.15 -13.73 -1.55
CA ARG A 78 3.83 -12.87 -2.68
C ARG A 78 3.85 -11.39 -2.33
N ALA A 79 3.38 -11.02 -1.14
CA ALA A 79 3.45 -9.65 -0.65
C ALA A 79 4.90 -9.21 -0.41
N SER A 80 5.80 -10.13 0.01
CA SER A 80 7.24 -9.85 0.14
C SER A 80 7.88 -9.56 -1.22
N SER A 81 7.62 -10.40 -2.23
CA SER A 81 8.07 -10.15 -3.60
C SER A 81 7.50 -8.84 -4.16
N LEU A 82 6.22 -8.55 -3.89
CA LEU A 82 5.58 -7.32 -4.33
C LEU A 82 6.11 -6.07 -3.61
N ARG A 83 6.51 -6.20 -2.34
CA ARG A 83 7.18 -5.14 -1.57
C ARG A 83 8.47 -4.70 -2.24
N VAL A 84 9.27 -5.64 -2.74
CA VAL A 84 10.50 -5.36 -3.50
C VAL A 84 10.19 -4.58 -4.78
N LEU A 85 9.16 -5.00 -5.53
CA LEU A 85 8.74 -4.31 -6.76
C LEU A 85 8.19 -2.90 -6.47
N ALA A 86 7.39 -2.76 -5.40
CA ALA A 86 6.86 -1.47 -4.97
C ALA A 86 7.99 -0.52 -4.53
N ALA A 87 8.99 -1.03 -3.81
CA ALA A 87 10.19 -0.27 -3.42
C ALA A 87 11.01 0.15 -4.64
N ALA A 88 11.16 -0.72 -5.64
CA ALA A 88 11.85 -0.39 -6.89
C ALA A 88 11.11 0.71 -7.67
N GLU A 89 9.76 0.65 -7.74
CA GLU A 89 8.94 1.70 -8.36
C GLU A 89 9.01 3.02 -7.57
N LEU A 90 9.03 2.95 -6.24
CA LEU A 90 9.18 4.12 -5.39
C LEU A 90 10.53 4.81 -5.61
N ARG A 91 11.62 4.02 -5.64
CA ARG A 91 12.96 4.50 -6.01
C ARG A 91 12.99 5.08 -7.42
N ARG A 92 12.33 4.45 -8.40
CA ARG A 92 12.26 4.97 -9.77
C ARG A 92 11.61 6.36 -9.82
N ARG A 93 10.58 6.58 -9.01
CA ARG A 93 9.85 7.87 -8.97
C ARG A 93 10.58 8.94 -8.16
N LEU A 94 11.19 8.56 -7.04
CA LEU A 94 11.66 9.51 -6.02
C LEU A 94 13.18 9.52 -5.82
N GLY A 95 13.91 8.50 -6.29
CA GLY A 95 15.34 8.31 -6.05
C GLY A 95 16.22 9.46 -6.51
N ARG A 96 15.82 10.17 -7.59
CA ARG A 96 16.53 11.38 -8.05
C ARG A 96 16.54 12.54 -7.05
N HIS A 97 15.62 12.52 -6.07
CA HIS A 97 15.51 13.55 -5.04
C HIS A 97 16.17 13.14 -3.73
N SER A 98 16.46 11.85 -3.54
CA SER A 98 16.96 11.28 -2.29
C SER A 98 18.46 11.52 -2.14
N ALA A 99 18.86 12.15 -1.03
CA ALA A 99 20.25 12.35 -0.69
C ALA A 99 20.98 11.01 -0.52
N SER A 100 20.33 10.04 0.11
CA SER A 100 20.86 8.67 0.25
C SER A 100 21.05 7.93 -1.07
N ASP A 101 20.29 8.27 -2.12
CA ASP A 101 20.49 7.73 -3.47
C ASP A 101 21.46 8.56 -4.32
N ALA A 102 22.01 9.69 -3.86
CA ALA A 102 22.76 10.64 -4.70
C ALA A 102 23.94 9.99 -5.44
N ALA A 103 24.76 9.19 -4.76
CA ALA A 103 25.87 8.47 -5.39
C ALA A 103 25.38 7.45 -6.43
N ARG A 104 24.29 6.76 -6.12
CA ARG A 104 23.65 5.80 -7.03
C ARG A 104 23.11 6.49 -8.29
N GLN A 105 22.46 7.65 -8.14
CA GLN A 105 21.94 8.43 -9.26
C GLN A 105 23.07 8.99 -10.12
N ALA A 106 24.15 9.50 -9.52
CA ALA A 106 25.30 9.98 -10.27
C ALA A 106 25.90 8.90 -11.19
N VAL A 107 25.93 7.63 -10.77
CA VAL A 107 26.36 6.52 -11.63
C VAL A 107 25.34 6.23 -12.73
N LEU A 108 24.04 6.21 -12.41
CA LEU A 108 22.97 5.98 -13.39
C LEU A 108 22.90 7.07 -14.47
N ASP A 109 23.17 8.32 -14.09
CA ASP A 109 23.16 9.49 -14.95
C ASP A 109 24.48 9.66 -15.75
N GLY A 110 25.46 8.78 -15.53
CA GLY A 110 26.77 8.84 -16.19
C GLY A 110 27.68 9.97 -15.70
N VAL A 111 27.35 10.60 -14.57
CA VAL A 111 28.14 11.68 -13.93
C VAL A 111 29.31 11.12 -13.12
N ALA A 112 29.14 9.94 -12.51
CA ALA A 112 30.16 9.26 -11.72
C ALA A 112 30.47 7.87 -12.32
N PRO A 113 31.72 7.38 -12.22
CA PRO A 113 32.07 6.05 -12.68
C PRO A 113 31.41 4.97 -11.80
N ALA A 114 31.17 3.80 -12.38
CA ALA A 114 30.71 2.65 -11.62
C ALA A 114 31.72 2.26 -10.52
N PRO A 115 31.26 1.71 -9.37
CA PRO A 115 32.13 1.27 -8.30
C PRO A 115 33.20 0.27 -8.78
N PRO A 116 34.44 0.36 -8.27
CA PRO A 116 35.53 -0.54 -8.67
C PRO A 116 35.31 -2.00 -8.25
N SER A 117 34.39 -2.27 -7.30
CA SER A 117 34.12 -3.59 -6.72
C SER A 117 33.14 -4.47 -7.54
N GLY A 118 32.88 -4.15 -8.81
CA GLY A 118 32.13 -5.00 -9.75
C GLY A 118 30.89 -4.31 -10.35
N PRO A 119 29.99 -5.06 -11.02
CA PRO A 119 28.86 -4.52 -11.79
C PRO A 119 27.72 -3.91 -10.94
N GLY A 120 27.98 -3.59 -9.67
CA GLY A 120 26.98 -3.08 -8.74
C GLY A 120 26.85 -1.56 -8.79
N LEU A 121 25.62 -1.07 -8.75
CA LEU A 121 25.36 0.35 -8.44
C LEU A 121 25.65 0.61 -6.94
N PRO A 122 26.08 1.83 -6.56
CA PRO A 122 26.22 2.21 -5.16
C PRO A 122 24.97 1.86 -4.32
N PRO A 123 25.15 1.53 -3.03
CA PRO A 123 24.02 1.37 -2.13
C PRO A 123 23.22 2.67 -2.10
N GLY A 124 21.93 2.54 -1.87
CA GLY A 124 21.01 3.65 -1.78
C GLY A 124 20.12 3.49 -0.56
N ARG A 125 19.09 4.32 -0.49
CA ARG A 125 18.07 4.22 0.55
C ARG A 125 17.39 2.85 0.53
N ASP A 126 17.09 2.31 1.72
CA ASP A 126 16.17 1.18 1.84
C ASP A 126 14.73 1.65 1.63
N TRP A 127 14.31 1.73 0.37
CA TRP A 127 12.94 2.07 0.00
C TRP A 127 11.92 1.00 0.43
N ALA A 128 12.33 -0.23 0.69
CA ALA A 128 11.43 -1.28 1.13
C ALA A 128 10.99 -1.08 2.58
N ALA A 129 11.82 -0.46 3.43
CA ALA A 129 11.46 -0.08 4.80
C ALA A 129 10.19 0.79 4.86
N ASP A 130 9.98 1.63 3.84
CA ASP A 130 8.84 2.55 3.74
C ASP A 130 7.63 1.98 2.97
N VAL A 131 7.60 0.68 2.68
CA VAL A 131 6.44 0.00 2.10
C VAL A 131 5.75 -0.85 3.16
N VAL A 132 4.43 -0.74 3.25
CA VAL A 132 3.58 -1.55 4.15
C VAL A 132 2.70 -2.50 3.35
N CYS A 133 2.44 -3.67 3.94
CA CYS A 133 1.64 -4.73 3.35
C CYS A 133 0.57 -5.18 4.34
N GLY A 134 -0.71 -5.11 3.96
CA GLY A 134 -1.77 -5.40 4.92
C GLY A 134 -3.17 -5.38 4.32
N VAL A 135 -4.16 -5.58 5.18
CA VAL A 135 -5.58 -5.59 4.83
C VAL A 135 -6.36 -4.62 5.69
N HIS A 136 -7.49 -4.14 5.18
CA HIS A 136 -8.45 -3.41 6.01
C HIS A 136 -9.29 -4.36 6.85
N ALA A 137 -9.52 -4.00 8.11
CA ALA A 137 -10.37 -4.74 9.04
C ALA A 137 -11.83 -4.88 8.54
N VAL A 138 -12.34 -3.85 7.84
CA VAL A 138 -13.61 -3.93 7.08
C VAL A 138 -13.35 -3.49 5.63
N PRO A 139 -13.25 -4.43 4.68
CA PRO A 139 -12.97 -4.11 3.29
C PRO A 139 -14.06 -3.29 2.60
N SER A 140 -13.64 -2.26 1.86
CA SER A 140 -14.54 -1.44 1.03
C SER A 140 -15.06 -2.22 -0.18
N MET A 141 -14.19 -3.05 -0.79
CA MET A 141 -14.51 -3.98 -1.87
C MET A 141 -14.70 -5.39 -1.33
N ARG A 142 -15.54 -6.19 -2.00
CA ARG A 142 -15.89 -7.57 -1.58
C ARG A 142 -14.80 -8.58 -1.85
N HIS A 143 -14.01 -8.37 -2.89
CA HIS A 143 -12.92 -9.29 -3.21
C HIS A 143 -11.78 -9.09 -2.22
N LEU A 144 -11.18 -10.16 -1.69
CA LEU A 144 -9.98 -10.10 -0.87
C LEU A 144 -8.88 -9.36 -1.63
N HIS A 145 -8.32 -8.34 -1.00
CA HIS A 145 -7.24 -7.53 -1.56
C HIS A 145 -6.25 -7.18 -0.46
N ILE A 146 -4.98 -7.47 -0.73
CA ILE A 146 -3.87 -7.07 0.11
C ILE A 146 -3.33 -5.78 -0.48
N HIS A 147 -3.31 -4.73 0.34
CA HIS A 147 -2.70 -3.48 -0.01
C HIS A 147 -1.18 -3.60 0.13
N VAL A 148 -0.44 -3.18 -0.90
CA VAL A 148 1.00 -2.93 -0.83
C VAL A 148 1.22 -1.50 -1.28
N LEU A 149 1.67 -0.65 -0.37
CA LEU A 149 1.76 0.79 -0.60
C LEU A 149 2.90 1.43 0.19
N SER A 150 3.39 2.55 -0.33
CA SER A 150 4.34 3.40 0.36
C SER A 150 3.68 4.14 1.54
N ARG A 151 4.44 4.41 2.61
CA ARG A 151 3.95 5.03 3.86
C ARG A 151 3.63 6.52 3.74
N ASP A 152 4.03 7.18 2.65
CA ASP A 152 3.97 8.64 2.51
C ASP A 152 2.57 9.23 2.64
N MET A 153 1.52 8.47 2.31
CA MET A 153 0.14 8.93 2.28
C MET A 153 -0.07 10.22 1.46
N HIS A 154 0.81 10.48 0.48
CA HIS A 154 0.73 11.66 -0.37
C HIS A 154 0.07 11.30 -1.69
N SER A 155 -1.21 11.68 -1.83
CA SER A 155 -1.99 11.42 -3.04
C SER A 155 -3.17 12.39 -3.22
N PRO A 156 -3.50 12.79 -4.47
CA PRO A 156 -4.75 13.47 -4.78
C PRO A 156 -6.02 12.66 -4.40
N ALA A 157 -5.93 11.33 -4.34
CA ALA A 157 -7.04 10.45 -3.96
C ALA A 157 -7.22 10.30 -2.43
N LEU A 158 -6.27 10.78 -1.63
CA LEU A 158 -6.43 10.96 -0.19
C LEU A 158 -7.26 12.23 0.06
N ARG A 159 -8.57 12.07 0.25
CA ARG A 159 -9.56 13.17 0.19
C ARG A 159 -10.26 13.49 1.50
N HIS A 160 -10.23 12.59 2.48
CA HIS A 160 -10.90 12.81 3.76
C HIS A 160 -10.32 11.92 4.86
N ARG A 161 -10.66 12.25 6.11
CA ARG A 161 -10.20 11.55 7.33
C ARG A 161 -10.30 10.03 7.24
N LYS A 162 -11.45 9.50 6.81
CA LYS A 162 -11.63 8.05 6.68
C LYS A 162 -10.67 7.38 5.68
N HIS A 163 -10.21 8.09 4.63
CA HIS A 163 -9.21 7.53 3.71
C HIS A 163 -7.83 7.47 4.36
N TYR A 164 -7.52 8.40 5.26
CA TYR A 164 -6.24 8.40 5.95
C TYR A 164 -6.24 7.39 7.09
N ASN A 165 -7.23 7.48 7.98
CA ASN A 165 -7.31 6.60 9.15
C ASN A 165 -7.49 5.13 8.77
N SER A 166 -7.99 4.81 7.56
CA SER A 166 -8.05 3.42 7.10
C SER A 166 -6.66 2.79 6.94
N PHE A 167 -5.60 3.58 6.74
CA PHE A 167 -4.22 3.11 6.61
C PHE A 167 -3.33 3.49 7.79
N ALA A 168 -3.65 4.56 8.52
CA ALA A 168 -2.82 5.11 9.60
C ALA A 168 -3.34 4.80 11.02
N THR A 169 -4.20 3.79 11.16
CA THR A 169 -4.70 3.29 12.46
C THR A 169 -4.74 1.76 12.43
N PRO A 170 -4.99 1.07 13.57
CA PRO A 170 -5.13 -0.38 13.59
C PRO A 170 -6.29 -0.95 12.74
N PHE A 171 -7.08 -0.10 12.09
CA PHE A 171 -7.97 -0.54 11.01
C PHE A 171 -7.21 -1.17 9.83
N PHE A 172 -5.98 -0.72 9.58
CA PHE A 172 -5.05 -1.40 8.70
C PHE A 172 -4.29 -2.44 9.51
N VAL A 173 -4.46 -3.72 9.15
CA VAL A 173 -3.80 -4.83 9.83
C VAL A 173 -2.65 -5.30 8.96
N ASP A 174 -1.43 -5.22 9.51
CA ASP A 174 -0.23 -5.68 8.83
C ASP A 174 -0.29 -7.20 8.63
N LEU A 175 0.21 -7.70 7.50
CA LEU A 175 0.30 -9.14 7.26
C LEU A 175 1.13 -9.87 8.33
N ALA A 176 2.08 -9.20 8.97
CA ALA A 176 2.90 -9.74 10.05
C ALA A 176 2.07 -10.08 11.31
N ASP A 177 0.92 -9.43 11.50
CA ASP A 177 0.10 -9.60 12.70
C ASP A 177 -0.86 -10.80 12.61
N PHE A 178 -1.03 -11.40 11.44
CA PHE A 178 -1.91 -12.55 11.26
C PHE A 178 -1.27 -13.88 11.70
N PRO A 179 -2.08 -14.87 12.15
CA PRO A 179 -3.51 -14.77 12.40
C PRO A 179 -3.81 -13.92 13.65
N LEU A 180 -4.92 -13.16 13.62
CA LEU A 180 -5.36 -12.39 14.78
C LEU A 180 -5.99 -13.32 15.83
N ALA A 181 -5.73 -13.08 17.11
CA ALA A 181 -6.46 -13.72 18.21
C ALA A 181 -7.97 -13.37 18.15
N ASP A 182 -8.83 -14.23 18.71
CA ASP A 182 -10.29 -14.06 18.65
C ASP A 182 -10.78 -12.82 19.41
N ASP A 183 -10.05 -12.41 20.45
CA ASP A 183 -10.30 -11.23 21.28
C ASP A 183 -9.54 -9.98 20.81
N ASP A 184 -8.85 -10.03 19.67
CA ASP A 184 -8.10 -8.89 19.15
C ASP A 184 -9.05 -7.71 18.85
N PRO A 185 -8.79 -6.50 19.38
CA PRO A 185 -9.68 -5.35 19.22
C PRO A 185 -9.88 -4.93 17.76
N ARG A 186 -8.97 -5.31 16.85
CA ARG A 186 -9.09 -5.04 15.41
C ARG A 186 -10.24 -5.82 14.76
N ARG A 187 -10.75 -6.86 15.42
CA ARG A 187 -11.95 -7.61 15.00
C ARG A 187 -13.25 -6.85 15.25
N ASP A 188 -13.26 -5.84 16.13
CA ASP A 188 -14.38 -4.91 16.30
C ASP A 188 -13.98 -3.45 16.02
N PRO A 189 -13.72 -3.11 14.74
CA PRO A 189 -13.28 -1.77 14.38
C PRO A 189 -14.34 -0.69 14.60
N ALA A 190 -15.62 -1.08 14.77
CA ALA A 190 -16.70 -0.16 15.06
C ALA A 190 -16.64 0.29 16.53
N ALA A 191 -16.53 -0.66 17.47
CA ALA A 191 -16.35 -0.35 18.89
C ALA A 191 -15.06 0.45 19.14
N MET A 192 -13.99 0.10 18.43
CA MET A 192 -12.69 0.79 18.56
C MET A 192 -12.63 2.18 17.91
N GLY A 193 -13.65 2.55 17.12
CA GLY A 193 -13.79 3.90 16.56
C GLY A 193 -12.64 4.35 15.65
N TYR A 194 -11.88 3.42 15.04
CA TYR A 194 -10.64 3.73 14.32
C TYR A 194 -10.80 4.83 13.25
N MET A 195 -11.89 4.77 12.49
CA MET A 195 -12.24 5.75 11.44
C MET A 195 -12.56 7.15 11.98
N GLY A 196 -12.90 7.25 13.25
CA GLY A 196 -13.26 8.49 13.95
C GLY A 196 -12.08 9.18 14.63
N ARG A 197 -10.95 8.48 14.80
CA ARG A 197 -9.76 8.99 15.49
C ARG A 197 -9.21 10.28 14.88
N ASP A 198 -8.47 11.02 15.69
CA ASP A 198 -7.73 12.19 15.25
C ASP A 198 -6.75 11.85 14.11
N LEU A 199 -6.54 12.84 13.25
CA LEU A 199 -5.51 12.82 12.22
C LEU A 199 -4.15 13.01 12.88
N LYS A 200 -3.43 11.91 13.09
CA LYS A 200 -2.04 11.92 13.57
C LYS A 200 -1.10 11.61 12.41
N CYS A 201 -0.03 12.39 12.26
CA CYS A 201 0.95 12.15 11.21
C CYS A 201 1.67 10.81 11.43
N TRP A 202 1.84 10.04 10.35
CA TRP A 202 2.50 8.74 10.36
C TRP A 202 4.00 8.81 10.67
N ARG A 203 4.61 9.99 10.48
CA ARG A 203 6.06 10.20 10.58
C ARG A 203 6.49 10.94 11.85
N CYS A 204 5.81 12.04 12.19
CA CYS A 204 6.20 12.89 13.33
C CYS A 204 5.22 12.85 14.51
N ASP A 205 4.18 12.02 14.44
CA ASP A 205 3.11 11.90 15.46
C ASP A 205 2.32 13.18 15.78
N GLY A 206 2.55 14.27 15.02
CA GLY A 206 1.78 15.52 15.16
C GLY A 206 0.28 15.29 15.03
N ASN A 207 -0.51 15.84 15.95
CA ASN A 207 -1.96 15.67 16.00
C ASN A 207 -2.70 16.91 15.42
N PHE A 208 -3.62 16.66 14.50
CA PHE A 208 -4.40 17.68 13.78
C PHE A 208 -5.90 17.59 14.04
N GLY A 209 -6.33 16.72 14.97
CA GLY A 209 -7.75 16.51 15.28
C GLY A 209 -8.53 16.10 14.04
N ASN A 210 -9.56 16.88 13.70
CA ASN A 210 -10.37 16.68 12.48
C ASN A 210 -10.03 17.65 11.33
N GLN A 211 -8.96 18.45 11.45
CA GLN A 211 -8.61 19.51 10.50
C GLN A 211 -7.94 18.96 9.24
N PHE A 212 -8.70 18.28 8.37
CA PHE A 212 -8.14 17.56 7.22
C PHE A 212 -7.38 18.45 6.23
N LYS A 213 -7.80 19.70 6.01
CA LYS A 213 -7.07 20.64 5.12
C LYS A 213 -5.66 20.91 5.64
N ARG A 214 -5.55 21.35 6.90
CA ARG A 214 -4.27 21.61 7.58
C ARG A 214 -3.41 20.35 7.66
N PHE A 215 -4.05 19.20 7.90
CA PHE A 215 -3.35 17.92 7.90
C PHE A 215 -2.78 17.56 6.52
N LYS A 216 -3.51 17.84 5.45
CA LYS A 216 -3.03 17.59 4.08
C LYS A 216 -1.84 18.49 3.72
N GLU A 217 -1.89 19.77 4.08
CA GLU A 217 -0.76 20.70 3.92
C GLU A 217 0.48 20.19 4.69
N HIS A 218 0.27 19.61 5.88
CA HIS A 218 1.35 18.98 6.65
C HIS A 218 1.90 17.72 5.94
N LEU A 219 1.04 16.84 5.41
CA LEU A 219 1.49 15.67 4.64
C LEU A 219 2.30 16.06 3.40
N ASP A 220 1.95 17.16 2.72
CA ASP A 220 2.71 17.67 1.58
C ASP A 220 4.12 18.11 2.00
N ALA A 221 4.24 18.83 3.13
CA ALA A 221 5.54 19.22 3.68
C ALA A 221 6.37 18.00 4.16
N GLU A 222 5.73 17.05 4.84
CA GLU A 222 6.37 15.80 5.27
C GLU A 222 6.87 14.98 4.09
N PHE A 223 6.09 14.88 3.01
CA PHE A 223 6.48 14.20 1.78
C PHE A 223 7.70 14.87 1.13
N ASP A 224 7.73 16.20 1.10
CA ASP A 224 8.84 16.96 0.53
C ASP A 224 10.15 16.78 1.28
N VAL A 225 10.11 16.62 2.61
CA VAL A 225 11.27 16.28 3.44
C VAL A 225 11.62 14.81 3.27
N TRP A 226 10.65 13.92 3.43
CA TRP A 226 10.84 12.47 3.41
C TRP A 226 11.42 11.99 2.08
N LYS A 227 10.98 12.51 0.93
CA LYS A 227 11.50 12.09 -0.39
C LYS A 227 12.97 12.48 -0.62
N ARG A 228 13.50 13.41 0.17
CA ARG A 228 14.89 13.91 0.06
C ARG A 228 15.87 13.22 1.00
N LEU A 229 15.39 12.43 1.95
CA LEU A 229 16.24 11.56 2.78
C LEU A 229 17.01 10.57 1.91
#